data_AF-A0A925TMP3-F1
#
_entry.id   AF-A0A925TMP3-F1
#
_cell.length_a   1.000
_cell.length_b   1.000
_cell.length_c   1.000
_cell.angle_alpha   90.00
_cell.angle_beta   90.00
_cell.angle_gamma   90.00
#
_symmetry.space_group_name_H-M   'P 1'
#
loop_
_entity.id
_entity.type
_entity.pdbx_description
1 polymer ?
#
loop_
_entity_poly.entity_id
_entity_poly.type
_entity_poly.pdbx_seq_one_letter_code
_entity_poly.pdbx_strand_id
1 'polypeptide(L)'
;MNTTSQLQRQLIDALLSDIQKHFPEVSLIGIETSPEDSADVWVSVTAPDDEDRDLLLLDFVAKRSTEILIEHGHRIAVHALPQPQSQD
;
A
#
# COMPACT_ATOMS: atom_id res chain seq x y z
N MET A 1 -14.47 -11.48 -11.04
CA MET A 1 -14.06 -10.06 -11.03
C MET A 1 -14.21 -9.55 -9.62
N ASN A 2 -13.15 -9.61 -8.82
CA ASN A 2 -13.20 -9.18 -7.43
C ASN A 2 -13.24 -7.65 -7.43
N THR A 3 -14.35 -7.07 -6.95
CA THR A 3 -14.66 -5.65 -7.14
C THR A 3 -14.36 -4.91 -5.84
N THR A 4 -13.27 -4.13 -5.82
CA THR A 4 -12.96 -3.18 -4.74
C THR A 4 -14.08 -2.15 -4.65
N SER A 5 -14.63 -1.94 -3.45
CA SER A 5 -15.74 -1.00 -3.22
C SER A 5 -15.31 0.44 -3.47
N GLN A 6 -16.26 1.36 -3.74
CA GLN A 6 -15.95 2.78 -3.94
C GLN A 6 -15.25 3.40 -2.72
N LEU A 7 -15.63 3.00 -1.50
CA LEU A 7 -14.99 3.46 -0.27
C LEU A 7 -13.56 2.94 -0.16
N GLN A 8 -13.33 1.66 -0.44
CA GLN A 8 -11.97 1.10 -0.45
C GLN A 8 -11.07 1.83 -1.44
N ARG A 9 -11.56 2.15 -2.65
CA ARG A 9 -10.79 2.94 -3.63
C ARG A 9 -10.40 4.31 -3.09
N GLN A 10 -11.34 5.04 -2.47
CA GLN A 10 -11.03 6.34 -1.87
C GLN A 10 -9.98 6.24 -0.75
N LEU A 11 -10.06 5.20 0.09
CA LEU A 11 -9.09 4.95 1.14
C LEU A 11 -7.71 4.62 0.58
N ILE A 12 -7.64 3.82 -0.48
CA ILE A 12 -6.38 3.50 -1.17
C ILE A 12 -5.78 4.75 -1.82
N ASP A 13 -6.60 5.56 -2.51
CA ASP A 13 -6.13 6.80 -3.15
C ASP A 13 -5.60 7.80 -2.11
N ALA A 14 -6.28 7.93 -0.96
CA ALA A 14 -5.83 8.76 0.15
C ALA A 14 -4.51 8.25 0.75
N LEU A 15 -4.41 6.93 0.98
CA LEU A 15 -3.21 6.28 1.50
C LEU A 15 -2.02 6.48 0.55
N LEU A 16 -2.22 6.27 -0.77
CA LEU A 16 -1.19 6.48 -1.78
C LEU A 16 -0.76 7.94 -1.87
N SER A 17 -1.70 8.88 -1.79
CA SER A 17 -1.39 10.31 -1.76
C SER A 17 -0.53 10.67 -0.56
N ASP A 18 -0.80 10.10 0.61
CA ASP A 18 0.01 10.34 1.79
C ASP A 18 1.38 9.66 1.71
N ILE A 19 1.46 8.42 1.22
CA ILE A 19 2.74 7.75 0.95
C ILE A 19 3.60 8.63 0.04
N GLN A 20 3.06 9.14 -1.08
CA GLN A 20 3.83 9.97 -2.02
C GLN A 20 4.28 11.32 -1.44
N LYS A 21 3.56 11.90 -0.47
CA LYS A 21 3.99 13.12 0.22
C LYS A 21 5.22 12.90 1.11
N HIS A 22 5.30 11.72 1.75
CA HIS A 22 6.39 11.37 2.67
C HIS A 22 7.53 10.58 2.00
N PHE A 23 7.21 9.88 0.92
CA PHE A 23 8.06 8.98 0.15
C PHE A 23 7.87 9.21 -1.36
N PRO A 24 8.34 10.35 -1.89
CA PRO A 24 8.18 10.69 -3.31
C PRO A 24 8.87 9.71 -4.27
N GLU A 25 9.85 8.94 -3.78
CA GLU A 25 10.51 7.86 -4.52
C GLU A 25 9.66 6.58 -4.66
N VAL A 26 8.61 6.45 -3.85
CA VAL A 26 7.72 5.28 -3.84
C VAL A 26 6.65 5.41 -4.92
N SER A 27 6.53 4.39 -5.76
CA SER A 27 5.57 4.31 -6.86
C SER A 27 4.63 3.12 -6.70
N LEU A 28 3.39 3.26 -7.15
CA LEU A 28 2.41 2.17 -7.16
C LEU A 28 2.80 1.11 -8.20
N ILE A 29 2.83 -0.15 -7.78
CA ILE A 29 3.00 -1.32 -8.66
C ILE A 29 1.63 -1.89 -9.04
N GLY A 30 0.75 -2.08 -8.05
CA GLY A 30 -0.55 -2.71 -8.28
C GLY A 30 -1.44 -2.73 -7.05
N ILE A 31 -2.73 -3.00 -7.29
CA ILE A 31 -3.75 -3.17 -6.25
C ILE A 31 -4.50 -4.45 -6.55
N GLU A 32 -4.49 -5.37 -5.61
CA GLU A 32 -5.08 -6.70 -5.75
C GLU A 32 -5.95 -7.01 -4.51
N THR A 33 -6.99 -7.82 -4.67
CA THR A 33 -7.69 -8.38 -3.51
C THR A 33 -6.93 -9.59 -3.01
N SER A 34 -6.89 -9.80 -1.70
CA SER A 34 -6.27 -11.01 -1.14
C SER A 34 -6.95 -12.25 -1.72
N PRO A 35 -6.19 -13.29 -2.10
CA PRO A 35 -6.75 -14.56 -2.52
C PRO A 35 -7.50 -15.28 -1.37
N GLU A 36 -7.21 -14.92 -0.12
CA GLU A 36 -7.82 -15.52 1.07
C GLU A 36 -9.12 -14.82 1.47
N ASP A 37 -9.19 -13.50 1.34
CA ASP A 37 -10.39 -12.70 1.64
C ASP A 37 -10.58 -11.57 0.62
N SER A 38 -11.74 -11.54 -0.04
CA SER A 38 -12.04 -10.52 -1.04
C SER A 38 -12.30 -9.13 -0.43
N ALA A 39 -12.50 -9.04 0.88
CA ALA A 39 -12.58 -7.79 1.63
C ALA A 39 -11.20 -7.20 1.96
N ASP A 40 -10.15 -8.02 1.92
CA ASP A 40 -8.77 -7.59 2.14
C ASP A 40 -8.16 -7.09 0.84
N VAL A 41 -7.57 -5.90 0.89
CA VAL A 41 -6.90 -5.30 -0.26
C VAL A 41 -5.40 -5.25 -0.02
N TRP A 42 -4.64 -5.69 -1.01
CA TRP A 42 -3.18 -5.60 -1.06
C TRP A 42 -2.76 -4.51 -2.04
N VAL A 43 -1.95 -3.60 -1.55
CA VAL A 43 -1.39 -2.49 -2.33
C VAL A 43 0.11 -2.71 -2.42
N SER A 44 0.59 -2.99 -3.63
CA SER A 44 2.01 -3.20 -3.90
C SER A 44 2.64 -1.89 -4.34
N VAL A 45 3.72 -1.48 -3.67
CA VAL A 45 4.48 -0.27 -3.98
C VAL A 45 5.97 -0.58 -4.12
N THR A 46 6.73 0.27 -4.79
CA THR A 46 8.19 0.12 -4.85
C THR A 46 8.82 0.43 -3.49
N ALA A 47 9.76 -0.39 -3.05
CA ALA A 47 10.59 -0.09 -1.89
C ALA A 47 11.56 1.06 -2.20
N PRO A 48 11.89 1.92 -1.23
CA PRO A 48 13.02 2.84 -1.33
C PRO A 48 14.34 2.07 -1.43
N ASP A 49 15.34 2.62 -2.13
CA ASP A 49 16.69 2.04 -2.20
C ASP A 49 17.46 2.13 -0.88
N ASP A 50 17.10 3.09 -0.03
CA ASP A 50 17.73 3.31 1.28
C ASP A 50 17.03 2.50 2.36
N GLU A 51 17.79 1.69 3.12
CA GLU A 51 17.25 0.77 4.12
C GLU A 51 16.55 1.51 5.28
N ASP A 52 17.06 2.67 5.70
CA ASP A 52 16.41 3.49 6.74
C ASP A 52 15.06 4.04 6.22
N ARG A 53 15.02 4.45 4.95
CA ARG A 53 13.78 4.88 4.28
C ARG A 53 12.77 3.75 4.13
N ASP A 54 13.21 2.53 3.82
CA ASP A 54 12.34 1.36 3.75
C ASP A 54 11.71 1.06 5.12
N LEU A 55 12.50 1.05 6.19
CA LEU A 55 11.99 0.88 7.55
C LEU A 55 10.98 1.98 7.94
N LEU A 56 11.25 3.23 7.56
CA LEU A 56 10.31 4.34 7.79
C LEU A 56 9.02 4.19 6.98
N LEU A 57 9.09 3.70 5.73
CA LEU A 57 7.92 3.42 4.90
C LEU A 57 7.08 2.33 5.56
N LEU A 58 7.70 1.24 6.00
CA LEU A 58 7.03 0.11 6.66
C LEU A 58 6.32 0.55 7.95
N ASP A 59 6.96 1.33 8.81
CA ASP A 59 6.33 1.89 10.02
C ASP A 59 5.17 2.83 9.68
N PHE A 60 5.35 3.70 8.68
CA PHE A 60 4.32 4.63 8.22
C PHE A 60 3.07 3.89 7.71
N VAL A 61 3.25 2.95 6.78
CA VAL A 61 2.12 2.21 6.19
C VAL A 61 1.45 1.30 7.21
N ALA A 62 2.19 0.69 8.14
CA ALA A 62 1.60 -0.13 9.20
C ALA A 62 0.68 0.68 10.12
N LYS A 63 1.10 1.89 10.49
CA LYS A 63 0.26 2.82 11.27
C LYS A 63 -0.98 3.23 10.50
N ARG A 64 -0.82 3.68 9.24
CA ARG A 64 -1.95 4.12 8.42
C ARG A 64 -2.94 2.99 8.13
N SER A 65 -2.46 1.80 7.81
CA SER A 65 -3.30 0.61 7.63
C SER A 65 -4.10 0.26 8.89
N THR A 66 -3.48 0.42 10.07
CA THR A 66 -4.17 0.20 11.35
C THR A 66 -5.25 1.25 11.60
N GLU A 67 -4.97 2.52 11.32
CA GLU A 67 -5.97 3.61 11.41
C GLU A 67 -7.17 3.32 10.51
N ILE A 68 -6.94 2.96 9.25
CA ILE A 68 -8.01 2.63 8.29
C ILE A 68 -8.86 1.44 8.79
N LEU A 69 -8.22 0.42 9.37
CA LEU A 69 -8.94 -0.71 9.92
C LEU A 69 -9.84 -0.30 11.10
N ILE A 70 -9.33 0.55 12.00
CA ILE A 70 -10.08 1.01 13.18
C ILE A 70 -11.22 1.95 12.79
N GLU A 71 -10.97 2.90 11.89
CA GLU A 71 -11.92 3.96 11.54
C GLU A 71 -12.98 3.50 10.53
N HIS A 72 -12.60 2.62 9.60
CA HIS A 72 -13.45 2.23 8.48
C HIS A 72 -13.78 0.74 8.44
N GLY A 73 -13.17 -0.09 9.28
CA GLY A 73 -13.37 -1.54 9.28
C GLY A 73 -12.80 -2.24 8.05
N HIS A 74 -11.92 -1.57 7.29
CA HIS A 74 -11.33 -2.09 6.06
C HIS A 74 -9.87 -2.47 6.26
N ARG A 75 -9.51 -3.69 5.89
CA ARG A 75 -8.13 -4.16 5.92
C ARG A 75 -7.43 -3.87 4.60
N ILE A 76 -6.49 -2.94 4.65
CA ILE A 76 -5.62 -2.58 3.52
C ILE A 76 -4.19 -2.87 3.96
N ALA A 77 -3.54 -3.82 3.31
CA ALA A 77 -2.14 -4.13 3.53
C ALA A 77 -1.30 -3.47 2.42
N VAL A 78 -0.18 -2.84 2.79
CA VAL A 78 0.78 -2.29 1.85
C VAL A 78 2.05 -3.11 1.89
N HIS A 79 2.48 -3.62 0.75
CA HIS A 79 3.72 -4.37 0.61
C HIS A 79 4.70 -3.59 -0.26
N ALA A 80 5.88 -3.32 0.29
CA ALA A 80 6.99 -2.78 -0.48
C ALA A 80 7.69 -3.93 -1.22
N LEU A 81 7.77 -3.84 -2.54
CA LEU A 81 8.52 -4.77 -3.37
C LEU A 81 9.77 -4.08 -3.89
N PRO A 82 10.92 -4.79 -3.97
CA PRO A 82 12.09 -4.24 -4.64
C PRO A 82 11.69 -3.83 -6.05
N GLN A 83 12.25 -2.72 -6.54
CA GLN A 83 12.01 -2.30 -7.92
C GLN A 83 12.32 -3.48 -8.85
N PRO A 84 11.43 -3.78 -9.83
CA PRO A 84 11.68 -4.86 -10.77
C PRO A 84 13.01 -4.54 -11.46
N GLN A 85 14.05 -5.29 -11.08
CA GLN A 85 15.36 -5.17 -11.71
C GLN A 85 15.11 -5.45 -13.19
N SER A 86 15.30 -4.43 -14.03
CA SER A 86 15.39 -4.67 -15.47
C SER A 86 16.52 -5.68 -15.64
N GLN A 87 16.16 -6.93 -15.97
CA GLN A 87 17.14 -7.88 -16.47
C GLN A 87 17.65 -7.27 -17.78
N ASP A 88 18.84 -6.69 -17.72
CA ASP A 88 19.65 -6.37 -18.89
C ASP A 88 20.06 -7.67 -19.62
#